data_AF-A0A6P7FK81-F1
#
_entry.id   AF-A0A6P7FK81-F1
#
_cell.length_a   1.000
_cell.length_b   1.000
_cell.length_c   1.000
_cell.angle_alpha   90.00
_cell.angle_beta   90.00
_cell.angle_gamma   90.00
#
_symmetry.space_group_name_H-M   'P 1'
#
loop_
_entity.id
_entity.type
_entity.pdbx_description
1 polymer ?
#
loop_
_entity_poly.entity_id
_entity_poly.type
_entity_poly.pdbx_seq_one_letter_code
_entity_poly.pdbx_strand_id
1 'polypeptide(L)'
;MPRLKSFNKKSTKRSHTLTKYQKNKKEYKEAVQSTSSDIHEFSFISSEEYESINNHPLEFQKEQEEQTVLKGHRIVDLYYVLQWALNLQFAHSKVCTMGNLHIVDEKQKGLVSTVVLLCNMCGYKTEKSTENPSEQSAVNYGAVWGTLSTGGTYTQLTGLLGALDIPSMPYRLFHMFLDTIFGILSLPILSMCPKYLTEARALLTNNKIKELQNCCTKIINTAAYSDVENLKSNLQKSIDHVFGNHAMCSDQYCTEQQSDAHLMTSVKNTGLYFHINGSLQRLISKGHRLIDKETNNRAEMYMSILCKFNAGKRLNLSGRGSFRCRSAISGLRYNEGVEWQEKEWRSILKRSPGKYFKRNIKQNQRAVELKSKRKLDFVSHYRKKRSRSIKNNTDYGPHALQPALTENEYQSEHSRILKAIQVQPEEI
;
A
#
# COMPACT_ATOMS: atom_id res chain seq x y z
N MET A 1 3.21 -57.97 -4.10
CA MET A 1 3.22 -57.96 -2.61
C MET A 1 4.66 -57.73 -2.17
N PRO A 2 5.02 -56.90 -1.17
CA PRO A 2 4.27 -56.51 0.03
C PRO A 2 4.22 -54.99 0.36
N ARG A 3 3.55 -54.72 1.49
CA ARG A 3 3.19 -53.50 2.23
C ARG A 3 4.15 -52.30 2.22
N LEU A 4 3.60 -51.11 1.96
CA LEU A 4 4.08 -49.82 2.48
C LEU A 4 3.03 -49.20 3.41
N LYS A 5 3.45 -48.91 4.64
CA LYS A 5 2.67 -48.28 5.72
C LYS A 5 2.52 -46.79 5.43
N SER A 6 1.30 -46.28 5.30
CA SER A 6 1.02 -44.84 5.38
C SER A 6 0.58 -44.46 6.80
N PHE A 7 1.33 -43.53 7.37
CA PHE A 7 0.98 -42.82 8.60
C PHE A 7 -0.26 -41.95 8.36
N ASN A 8 -1.33 -42.18 9.12
CA ASN A 8 -2.51 -41.32 9.12
C ASN A 8 -2.71 -40.79 10.56
N LYS A 9 -2.52 -39.48 10.78
CA LYS A 9 -2.81 -38.80 12.05
C LYS A 9 -3.91 -37.75 11.85
N LYS A 10 -5.08 -38.10 12.39
CA LYS A 10 -6.05 -37.27 13.13
C LYS A 10 -6.89 -36.24 12.36
N SER A 11 -8.07 -36.67 11.90
CA SER A 11 -9.28 -35.85 11.77
C SER A 11 -10.39 -36.34 12.73
N THR A 12 -10.30 -36.00 14.01
CA THR A 12 -11.33 -36.38 15.02
C THR A 12 -11.54 -35.25 16.02
N LYS A 13 -12.23 -34.17 15.61
CA LYS A 13 -12.71 -33.12 16.53
C LYS A 13 -14.06 -32.46 16.16
N ARG A 14 -14.85 -33.01 15.21
CA ARG A 14 -16.09 -32.35 14.75
C ARG A 14 -17.41 -33.08 15.06
N SER A 15 -17.38 -34.25 15.69
CA SER A 15 -18.60 -35.04 16.01
C SER A 15 -19.09 -34.92 17.46
N HIS A 16 -18.28 -34.41 18.40
CA HIS A 16 -18.65 -34.39 19.83
C HIS A 16 -19.37 -33.13 20.32
N THR A 17 -19.46 -32.06 19.52
CA THR A 17 -20.11 -30.80 19.92
C THR A 17 -21.60 -30.75 19.58
N LEU A 18 -22.06 -31.49 18.57
CA LEU A 18 -23.46 -31.52 18.15
C LEU A 18 -24.36 -32.31 19.12
N THR A 19 -23.83 -33.36 19.76
CA THR A 19 -24.60 -34.21 20.68
C THR A 19 -24.85 -33.56 22.05
N LYS A 20 -23.96 -32.66 22.50
CA LYS A 20 -24.10 -31.96 23.78
C LYS A 20 -25.19 -30.89 23.75
N TYR A 21 -25.35 -30.19 22.61
CA TYR A 21 -26.41 -29.19 22.42
C TYR A 21 -27.80 -29.83 22.37
N GLN A 22 -27.94 -31.00 21.75
CA GLN A 22 -29.20 -31.73 21.65
C GLN A 22 -29.63 -32.32 23.00
N LYS A 23 -28.67 -32.76 23.84
CA LYS A 23 -28.96 -33.28 25.19
C LYS A 23 -29.45 -32.18 26.14
N ASN A 24 -28.80 -31.01 26.13
CA ASN A 24 -29.22 -29.86 26.94
C ASN A 24 -30.60 -29.31 26.57
N LYS A 25 -31.01 -29.41 25.29
CA LYS A 25 -32.35 -28.99 24.84
C LYS A 25 -33.46 -29.93 25.32
N LYS A 26 -33.13 -31.20 25.62
CA LYS A 26 -34.08 -32.19 26.14
C LYS A 26 -34.25 -32.05 27.65
N GLU A 27 -33.14 -31.89 28.38
CA GLU A 27 -33.14 -31.61 29.83
C GLU A 27 -33.86 -30.29 30.17
N TYR A 28 -33.74 -29.25 29.33
CA TYR A 28 -34.46 -27.99 29.54
C TYR A 28 -35.98 -28.11 29.28
N LYS A 29 -36.41 -28.98 28.36
CA LYS A 29 -37.85 -29.21 28.11
C LYS A 29 -38.50 -30.04 29.22
N GLU A 30 -37.78 -31.00 29.77
CA GLU A 30 -38.26 -31.85 30.87
C GLU A 30 -38.33 -31.06 32.19
N ALA A 31 -37.39 -30.14 32.45
CA ALA A 31 -37.43 -29.25 33.63
C ALA A 31 -38.55 -28.18 33.59
N VAL A 32 -38.96 -27.75 32.40
CA VAL A 32 -40.08 -26.80 32.21
C VAL A 32 -41.45 -27.49 32.35
N GLN A 33 -41.53 -28.81 32.15
CA GLN A 33 -42.77 -29.58 32.36
C GLN A 33 -42.98 -30.05 33.80
N SER A 34 -41.92 -30.18 34.61
CA SER A 34 -42.03 -30.62 36.01
C SER A 34 -42.26 -29.48 37.01
N THR A 35 -42.35 -28.23 36.55
CA THR A 35 -42.55 -27.03 37.40
C THR A 35 -43.93 -26.40 37.25
N SER A 36 -44.89 -27.06 36.59
CA SER A 36 -46.25 -26.55 36.39
C SER A 36 -47.35 -27.24 37.20
N SER A 37 -47.01 -28.07 38.20
CA SER A 37 -48.02 -28.80 38.98
C SER A 37 -48.27 -28.29 40.39
N ASP A 38 -47.53 -27.30 40.90
CA ASP A 38 -47.72 -26.83 42.28
C ASP A 38 -47.53 -25.31 42.40
N ILE A 39 -48.49 -24.53 41.89
CA ILE A 39 -48.75 -23.20 42.44
C ILE A 39 -50.26 -23.10 42.66
N HIS A 40 -50.60 -23.12 43.95
CA HIS A 40 -51.91 -22.92 44.51
C HIS A 40 -52.49 -21.55 44.08
N GLU A 41 -53.76 -21.59 43.71
CA GLU A 41 -54.67 -20.49 43.40
C GLU A 41 -54.58 -19.32 44.42
N PHE A 42 -54.21 -18.13 43.92
CA PHE A 42 -54.44 -16.86 44.60
C PHE A 42 -54.79 -15.79 43.54
N SER A 43 -56.05 -15.81 43.08
CA SER A 43 -56.56 -14.87 42.07
C SER A 43 -56.90 -13.52 42.71
N PHE A 44 -56.04 -12.51 42.53
CA PHE A 44 -56.31 -11.14 42.96
C PHE A 44 -57.06 -10.29 41.91
N ILE A 45 -57.44 -10.89 40.78
CA ILE A 45 -58.09 -10.20 39.66
C ILE A 45 -59.42 -10.88 39.38
N SER A 46 -60.47 -10.09 39.26
CA SER A 46 -61.80 -10.58 38.90
C SER A 46 -61.81 -11.08 37.45
N SER A 47 -62.64 -12.08 37.16
CA SER A 47 -62.78 -12.65 35.81
C SER A 47 -63.12 -11.59 34.75
N GLU A 48 -63.87 -10.56 35.15
CA GLU A 48 -64.27 -9.43 34.30
C GLU A 48 -63.08 -8.51 33.96
N GLU A 49 -62.15 -8.29 34.89
CA GLU A 49 -60.90 -7.55 34.61
C GLU A 49 -59.95 -8.36 33.70
N TYR A 50 -59.90 -9.68 33.84
CA TYR A 50 -59.09 -10.54 32.97
C TYR A 50 -59.61 -10.54 31.52
N GLU A 51 -60.93 -10.58 31.33
CA GLU A 51 -61.55 -10.47 30.02
C GLU A 51 -61.42 -9.06 29.44
N SER A 52 -61.47 -8.02 30.27
CA SER A 52 -61.24 -6.62 29.84
C SER A 52 -59.82 -6.40 29.30
N ILE A 53 -58.79 -6.95 29.97
CA ILE A 53 -57.39 -6.82 29.53
C ILE A 53 -57.14 -7.60 28.22
N ASN A 54 -57.71 -8.80 28.08
CA ASN A 54 -57.52 -9.63 26.88
C ASN A 54 -58.32 -9.14 25.67
N ASN A 55 -59.45 -8.45 25.90
CA ASN A 55 -60.27 -7.88 24.82
C ASN A 55 -59.88 -6.46 24.43
N HIS A 56 -58.92 -5.82 25.12
CA HIS A 56 -58.39 -4.53 24.68
C HIS A 56 -57.48 -4.76 23.46
N PRO A 57 -57.81 -4.23 22.27
CA PRO A 57 -56.91 -4.33 21.14
C PRO A 57 -55.60 -3.62 21.50
N LEU A 58 -54.50 -4.36 21.49
CA LEU A 58 -53.16 -3.80 21.58
C LEU A 58 -52.93 -2.98 20.31
N GLU A 59 -53.10 -1.67 20.39
CA GLU A 59 -52.64 -0.77 19.35
C GLU A 59 -51.12 -0.86 19.27
N PHE A 60 -50.65 -1.63 18.29
CA PHE A 60 -49.25 -1.59 17.89
C PHE A 60 -49.02 -0.23 17.23
N GLN A 61 -48.65 0.77 18.04
CA GLN A 61 -48.08 2.00 17.51
C GLN A 61 -46.78 1.62 16.82
N LYS A 62 -46.83 1.34 15.51
CA LYS A 62 -45.65 1.50 14.66
C LYS A 62 -45.25 2.95 14.85
N GLU A 63 -44.15 3.18 15.57
CA GLU A 63 -43.41 4.43 15.44
C GLU A 63 -43.24 4.64 13.93
N GLN A 64 -43.96 5.63 13.39
CA GLN A 64 -43.68 6.10 12.05
C GLN A 64 -42.33 6.77 12.16
N GLU A 65 -41.25 6.00 11.97
CA GLU A 65 -39.93 6.57 11.76
C GLU A 65 -40.10 7.56 10.61
N GLU A 66 -39.98 8.85 10.91
CA GLU A 66 -39.86 9.90 9.91
C GLU A 66 -38.66 9.50 9.03
N GLN A 67 -38.95 8.88 7.89
CA GLN A 67 -37.93 8.50 6.92
C GLN A 67 -37.40 9.78 6.30
N THR A 68 -36.45 10.40 6.99
CA THR A 68 -35.65 11.46 6.42
C THR A 68 -34.96 10.90 5.17
N VAL A 69 -35.14 11.59 4.04
CA VAL A 69 -34.63 11.16 2.73
C VAL A 69 -33.11 10.96 2.78
N LEU A 70 -32.42 11.77 3.58
CA LEU A 70 -30.98 11.69 3.78
C LEU A 70 -30.64 10.80 4.98
N LYS A 71 -30.07 9.62 4.71
CA LYS A 71 -29.58 8.71 5.74
C LYS A 71 -28.08 8.85 5.97
N GLY A 72 -27.67 8.96 7.24
CA GLY A 72 -26.27 9.08 7.67
C GLY A 72 -25.63 10.44 7.37
N HIS A 73 -24.32 10.53 7.55
CA HIS A 73 -23.55 11.76 7.45
C HIS A 73 -22.95 11.98 6.05
N ARG A 74 -22.69 13.25 5.66
CA ARG A 74 -22.06 13.61 4.38
C ARG A 74 -20.84 14.49 4.61
N ILE A 75 -19.80 14.27 3.80
CA ILE A 75 -18.62 15.14 3.76
C ILE A 75 -18.89 16.23 2.74
N VAL A 76 -19.03 17.46 3.21
CA VAL A 76 -19.41 18.60 2.36
C VAL A 76 -18.52 19.81 2.62
N ASP A 77 -18.37 20.68 1.63
CA ASP A 77 -17.91 22.04 1.88
C ASP A 77 -19.08 22.83 2.46
N LEU A 78 -19.02 23.05 3.78
CA LEU A 78 -20.10 23.69 4.53
C LEU A 78 -20.39 25.10 4.01
N TYR A 79 -19.37 25.86 3.63
CA TYR A 79 -19.56 27.21 3.11
C TYR A 79 -20.31 27.17 1.79
N TYR A 80 -19.87 26.32 0.86
CA TYR A 80 -20.52 26.15 -0.44
C TYR A 80 -22.00 25.74 -0.28
N VAL A 81 -22.26 24.73 0.56
CA VAL A 81 -23.61 24.19 0.76
C VAL A 81 -24.55 25.21 1.39
N LEU A 82 -24.14 25.88 2.46
CA LEU A 82 -24.97 26.89 3.10
C LEU A 82 -25.23 28.09 2.19
N GLN A 83 -24.23 28.52 1.43
CA GLN A 83 -24.38 29.64 0.49
C GLN A 83 -25.42 29.35 -0.58
N TRP A 84 -25.32 28.22 -1.29
CA TRP A 84 -26.31 27.93 -2.32
C TRP A 84 -27.69 27.62 -1.72
N ALA A 85 -27.77 26.99 -0.54
CA ALA A 85 -29.05 26.66 0.08
C ALA A 85 -29.84 27.93 0.47
N LEU A 86 -29.18 28.88 1.15
CA LEU A 86 -29.78 30.16 1.53
C LEU A 86 -30.18 30.98 0.31
N ASN A 87 -29.27 31.10 -0.68
CA ASN A 87 -29.54 31.87 -1.90
C ASN A 87 -30.67 31.25 -2.73
N LEU A 88 -30.77 29.92 -2.76
CA LEU A 88 -31.81 29.22 -3.50
C LEU A 88 -33.19 29.45 -2.87
N GLN A 89 -33.32 29.31 -1.54
CA GLN A 89 -34.57 29.56 -0.84
C GLN A 89 -34.99 31.04 -0.97
N PHE A 90 -34.04 31.96 -0.85
CA PHE A 90 -34.30 33.40 -1.03
C PHE A 90 -34.69 33.77 -2.47
N ALA A 91 -34.05 33.17 -3.47
CA ALA A 91 -34.41 33.40 -4.87
C ALA A 91 -35.80 32.81 -5.18
N HIS A 92 -36.10 31.65 -4.60
CA HIS A 92 -37.38 30.98 -4.78
C HIS A 92 -38.53 31.74 -4.11
N SER A 93 -38.33 32.30 -2.91
CA SER A 93 -39.37 33.04 -2.19
C SER A 93 -39.85 34.29 -2.92
N LYS A 94 -39.05 34.84 -3.83
CA LYS A 94 -39.46 35.95 -4.72
C LYS A 94 -40.49 35.53 -5.77
N VAL A 95 -40.51 34.25 -6.15
CA VAL A 95 -41.43 33.67 -7.14
C VAL A 95 -42.61 32.98 -6.45
N CYS A 96 -42.34 32.32 -5.32
CA CYS A 96 -43.34 31.59 -4.53
C CYS A 96 -43.20 31.98 -3.06
N THR A 97 -43.96 33.00 -2.64
CA THR A 97 -43.88 33.61 -1.29
C THR A 97 -44.15 32.63 -0.15
N MET A 98 -45.01 31.63 -0.36
CA MET A 98 -45.32 30.57 0.60
C MET A 98 -44.61 29.24 0.29
N GLY A 99 -43.72 29.22 -0.69
CA GLY A 99 -43.04 28.01 -1.14
C GLY A 99 -41.84 27.65 -0.26
N ASN A 100 -41.84 26.43 0.27
CA ASN A 100 -40.71 25.87 1.00
C ASN A 100 -40.07 24.74 0.20
N LEU A 101 -38.76 24.85 -0.05
CA LEU A 101 -37.98 23.81 -0.71
C LEU A 101 -37.58 22.73 0.29
N HIS A 102 -38.04 21.50 0.05
CA HIS A 102 -37.66 20.34 0.83
C HIS A 102 -36.92 19.33 -0.04
N ILE A 103 -36.11 18.49 0.58
CA ILE A 103 -35.31 17.48 -0.10
C ILE A 103 -36.21 16.27 -0.37
N VAL A 104 -36.28 15.85 -1.62
CA VAL A 104 -37.12 14.72 -2.06
C VAL A 104 -36.28 13.51 -2.42
N ASP A 105 -35.07 13.72 -2.95
CA ASP A 105 -34.22 12.62 -3.41
C ASP A 105 -32.73 12.97 -3.29
N GLU A 106 -31.89 11.93 -3.25
CA GLU A 106 -30.43 12.03 -3.21
C GLU A 106 -29.80 11.09 -4.26
N LYS A 107 -29.03 11.67 -5.17
CA LYS A 107 -28.20 10.94 -6.14
C LYS A 107 -26.75 10.94 -5.69
N GLN A 108 -26.22 9.78 -5.31
CA GLN A 108 -24.84 9.66 -4.82
C GLN A 108 -23.84 9.34 -5.94
N LYS A 109 -22.71 10.05 -5.94
CA LYS A 109 -21.54 9.78 -6.79
C LYS A 109 -20.28 9.72 -5.94
N GLY A 110 -20.08 8.55 -5.32
CA GLY A 110 -18.99 8.35 -4.38
C GLY A 110 -19.31 9.01 -3.05
N LEU A 111 -18.45 9.92 -2.60
CA LEU A 111 -18.65 10.73 -1.40
C LEU A 111 -19.39 12.05 -1.66
N VAL A 112 -19.54 12.43 -2.94
CA VAL A 112 -20.32 13.60 -3.35
C VAL A 112 -21.75 13.18 -3.61
N SER A 113 -22.69 13.99 -3.15
CA SER A 113 -24.12 13.74 -3.32
C SER A 113 -24.78 14.91 -4.02
N THR A 114 -25.74 14.62 -4.88
CA THR A 114 -26.59 15.61 -5.54
C THR A 114 -27.99 15.49 -4.95
N VAL A 115 -28.40 16.51 -4.21
CA VAL A 115 -29.71 16.60 -3.58
C VAL A 115 -30.72 17.22 -4.52
N VAL A 116 -31.90 16.61 -4.59
CA VAL A 116 -33.04 17.05 -5.39
C VAL A 116 -34.02 17.75 -4.46
N LEU A 117 -34.31 19.01 -4.77
CA LEU A 117 -35.18 19.88 -3.98
C LEU A 117 -36.48 20.13 -4.74
N LEU A 118 -37.60 20.10 -4.02
CA LEU A 118 -38.94 20.37 -4.55
C LEU A 118 -39.65 21.41 -3.69
N CYS A 119 -40.33 22.36 -4.33
CA CYS A 119 -41.24 23.26 -3.65
C CYS A 119 -42.58 22.57 -3.39
N ASN A 120 -43.05 22.64 -2.15
CA ASN A 120 -44.35 22.11 -1.74
C ASN A 120 -45.55 22.81 -2.41
N MET A 121 -45.44 24.08 -2.82
CA MET A 121 -46.56 24.87 -3.32
C MET A 121 -46.65 24.94 -4.84
N CYS A 122 -45.55 25.28 -5.53
CA CYS A 122 -45.56 25.49 -6.98
C CYS A 122 -44.95 24.32 -7.78
N GLY A 123 -44.47 23.28 -7.10
CA GLY A 123 -43.85 22.12 -7.74
C GLY A 123 -42.49 22.40 -8.40
N TYR A 124 -41.88 23.56 -8.15
CA TYR A 124 -40.54 23.89 -8.67
C TYR A 124 -39.52 22.86 -8.19
N LYS A 125 -38.77 22.27 -9.13
CA LYS A 125 -37.77 21.23 -8.87
C LYS A 125 -36.38 21.71 -9.28
N THR A 126 -35.38 21.46 -8.44
CA THR A 126 -33.98 21.84 -8.71
C THR A 126 -33.00 20.84 -8.10
N GLU A 127 -31.82 20.70 -8.70
CA GLU A 127 -30.78 19.77 -8.25
C GLU A 127 -29.52 20.54 -7.86
N LYS A 128 -28.97 20.25 -6.68
CA LYS A 128 -27.76 20.90 -6.15
C LYS A 128 -26.80 19.87 -5.61
N SER A 129 -25.51 20.04 -5.89
CA SER A 129 -24.47 19.11 -5.46
C SER A 129 -23.81 19.58 -4.16
N THR A 130 -23.26 18.64 -3.39
CA THR A 130 -22.50 18.94 -2.16
C THR A 130 -21.10 19.48 -2.43
N GLU A 131 -20.62 19.37 -3.67
CA GLU A 131 -19.37 19.92 -4.18
C GLU A 131 -19.64 20.60 -5.54
N ASN A 132 -18.84 21.61 -5.90
CA ASN A 132 -18.99 22.33 -7.16
C ASN A 132 -18.80 21.39 -8.36
N PRO A 133 -19.82 21.17 -9.23
CA PRO A 133 -19.71 20.27 -10.37
C PRO A 133 -18.73 20.72 -11.44
N SER A 134 -18.43 22.03 -11.51
CA SER A 134 -17.50 22.61 -12.49
C SER A 134 -16.04 22.26 -12.19
N GLU A 135 -15.74 21.81 -10.97
CA GLU A 135 -14.40 21.45 -10.52
C GLU A 135 -14.25 19.93 -10.37
N GLN A 136 -13.01 19.44 -10.42
CA GLN A 136 -12.74 18.05 -10.10
C GLN A 136 -13.05 17.77 -8.62
N SER A 137 -13.73 16.65 -8.36
CA SER A 137 -14.17 16.29 -7.00
C SER A 137 -12.99 15.98 -6.07
N ALA A 138 -12.58 16.97 -5.30
CA ALA A 138 -11.47 16.82 -4.37
C ALA A 138 -11.85 15.97 -3.17
N VAL A 139 -13.13 15.83 -2.83
CA VAL A 139 -13.58 14.92 -1.78
C VAL A 139 -13.31 13.47 -2.20
N ASN A 140 -13.73 13.10 -3.42
CA ASN A 140 -13.50 11.75 -3.94
C ASN A 140 -12.00 11.47 -4.18
N TYR A 141 -11.30 12.37 -4.89
CA TYR A 141 -9.85 12.21 -5.11
C TYR A 141 -9.08 12.22 -3.80
N GLY A 142 -9.46 13.08 -2.85
CA GLY A 142 -8.83 13.20 -1.54
C GLY A 142 -9.01 11.96 -0.67
N ALA A 143 -10.18 11.31 -0.71
CA ALA A 143 -10.41 10.06 0.00
C ALA A 143 -9.56 8.91 -0.56
N VAL A 144 -9.46 8.78 -1.88
CA VAL A 144 -8.61 7.77 -2.53
C VAL A 144 -7.14 8.06 -2.26
N TRP A 145 -6.70 9.31 -2.44
CA TRP A 145 -5.33 9.75 -2.19
C TRP A 145 -4.91 9.59 -0.73
N GLY A 146 -5.77 9.98 0.21
CA GLY A 146 -5.57 9.82 1.64
C GLY A 146 -5.45 8.34 2.03
N THR A 147 -6.29 7.49 1.44
CA THR A 147 -6.24 6.03 1.65
C THR A 147 -4.93 5.45 1.13
N LEU A 148 -4.48 5.86 -0.06
CA LEU A 148 -3.22 5.36 -0.63
C LEU A 148 -1.99 5.85 0.14
N SER A 149 -1.95 7.14 0.48
CA SER A 149 -0.83 7.76 1.20
C SER A 149 -0.68 7.27 2.65
N THR A 150 -1.77 6.81 3.27
CA THR A 150 -1.73 6.19 4.62
C THR A 150 -1.43 4.70 4.59
N GLY A 151 -1.35 4.07 3.41
CA GLY A 151 -1.21 2.62 3.28
C GLY A 151 -2.51 1.83 3.52
N GLY A 152 -3.65 2.52 3.48
CA GLY A 152 -4.99 1.97 3.54
C GLY A 152 -5.42 1.28 2.23
N THR A 153 -6.48 0.49 2.28
CA THR A 153 -7.10 -0.19 1.12
C THR A 153 -8.58 0.19 1.02
N TYR A 154 -9.25 -0.15 -0.08
CA TYR A 154 -10.68 0.12 -0.26
C TYR A 154 -11.55 -0.42 0.89
N THR A 155 -11.27 -1.63 1.37
CA THR A 155 -11.99 -2.24 2.50
C THR A 155 -11.79 -1.49 3.81
N GLN A 156 -10.63 -0.84 3.98
CA GLN A 156 -10.35 -0.02 5.16
C GLN A 156 -11.01 1.36 5.05
N LEU A 157 -11.06 1.94 3.85
CA LEU A 157 -11.80 3.18 3.61
C LEU A 157 -13.31 2.97 3.85
N THR A 158 -13.88 1.90 3.31
CA THR A 158 -15.29 1.54 3.53
C THR A 158 -15.59 1.24 5.00
N GLY A 159 -14.73 0.49 5.69
CA GLY A 159 -14.89 0.24 7.13
C GLY A 159 -14.80 1.52 7.97
N LEU A 160 -13.84 2.42 7.66
CA LEU A 160 -13.71 3.71 8.33
C LEU A 160 -14.94 4.58 8.12
N LEU A 161 -15.42 4.70 6.88
CA LEU A 161 -16.58 5.52 6.55
C LEU A 161 -17.87 4.93 7.12
N GLY A 162 -18.02 3.60 7.09
CA GLY A 162 -19.16 2.92 7.71
C GLY A 162 -19.21 3.12 9.22
N ALA A 163 -18.05 3.16 9.91
CA ALA A 163 -17.99 3.48 11.33
C ALA A 163 -18.35 4.95 11.64
N LEU A 164 -18.21 5.84 10.66
CA LEU A 164 -18.64 7.24 10.75
C LEU A 164 -20.07 7.46 10.25
N ASP A 165 -20.79 6.38 9.90
CA ASP A 165 -22.11 6.44 9.27
C ASP A 165 -22.14 7.31 7.98
N ILE A 166 -21.04 7.28 7.21
CA ILE A 166 -20.91 7.98 5.93
C ILE A 166 -21.01 6.95 4.80
N PRO A 167 -21.88 7.14 3.78
CA PRO A 167 -21.97 6.24 2.65
C PRO A 167 -20.64 6.21 1.90
N SER A 168 -20.14 5.01 1.68
CA SER A 168 -18.84 4.84 1.04
C SER A 168 -18.97 4.79 -0.48
N MET A 169 -17.90 5.21 -1.15
CA MET A 169 -17.87 5.15 -2.61
C MET A 169 -17.90 3.70 -3.11
N PRO A 170 -18.55 3.43 -4.26
CA PRO A 170 -18.59 2.09 -4.82
C PRO A 170 -17.22 1.67 -5.33
N TYR A 171 -16.93 0.37 -5.25
CA TYR A 171 -15.63 -0.21 -5.61
C TYR A 171 -15.14 0.20 -7.01
N ARG A 172 -16.03 0.19 -8.01
CA ARG A 172 -15.69 0.59 -9.39
C ARG A 172 -15.21 2.03 -9.47
N LEU A 173 -15.87 2.93 -8.74
CA LEU A 173 -15.54 4.35 -8.73
C LEU A 173 -14.22 4.61 -8.00
N PHE A 174 -13.98 3.93 -6.87
CA PHE A 174 -12.68 3.98 -6.18
C PHE A 174 -11.52 3.61 -7.12
N HIS A 175 -11.67 2.52 -7.86
CA HIS A 175 -10.63 2.06 -8.78
C HIS A 175 -10.48 2.95 -10.02
N MET A 176 -11.57 3.54 -10.53
CA MET A 176 -11.48 4.53 -11.60
C MET A 176 -10.62 5.74 -11.19
N PHE A 177 -10.85 6.29 -10.00
CA PHE A 177 -10.03 7.39 -9.48
C PHE A 177 -8.59 6.94 -9.20
N LEU A 178 -8.39 5.71 -8.72
CA LEU A 178 -7.06 5.14 -8.52
C LEU A 178 -6.30 5.00 -9.84
N ASP A 179 -6.96 4.57 -10.91
CA ASP A 179 -6.35 4.43 -12.24
C ASP A 179 -6.01 5.80 -12.84
N THR A 180 -6.86 6.83 -12.64
CA THR A 180 -6.53 8.21 -13.04
C THR A 180 -5.32 8.75 -12.28
N ILE A 181 -5.28 8.56 -10.95
CA ILE A 181 -4.12 8.91 -10.13
C ILE A 181 -2.89 8.16 -10.63
N PHE A 182 -3.00 6.85 -10.89
CA PHE A 182 -1.90 6.04 -11.40
C PHE A 182 -1.42 6.53 -12.77
N GLY A 183 -2.32 6.85 -13.70
CA GLY A 183 -1.99 7.36 -15.03
C GLY A 183 -1.09 8.60 -14.95
N ILE A 184 -1.48 9.57 -14.11
CA ILE A 184 -0.70 10.79 -13.85
C ILE A 184 0.67 10.45 -13.24
N LEU A 185 0.71 9.53 -12.27
CA LEU A 185 1.93 9.13 -11.59
C LEU A 185 2.84 8.17 -12.40
N SER A 186 2.33 7.57 -13.48
CA SER A 186 2.99 6.48 -14.22
C SER A 186 3.80 6.92 -15.43
N LEU A 187 3.58 8.15 -15.93
CA LEU A 187 4.35 8.73 -17.04
C LEU A 187 5.88 8.69 -16.83
N PRO A 188 6.43 8.75 -15.61
CA PRO A 188 7.87 8.58 -15.38
C PRO A 188 8.35 7.13 -15.15
N ILE A 189 7.45 6.15 -14.93
CA ILE A 189 7.81 4.87 -14.25
C ILE A 189 7.63 3.64 -15.14
N LEU A 190 6.88 3.74 -16.24
CA LEU A 190 6.54 2.58 -17.09
C LEU A 190 7.70 2.00 -17.93
N SER A 191 8.94 2.50 -17.82
CA SER A 191 10.08 1.91 -18.55
C SER A 191 10.67 0.64 -17.92
N MET A 192 10.17 0.16 -16.78
CA MET A 192 10.75 -1.01 -16.11
C MET A 192 9.68 -1.96 -15.56
N CYS A 193 9.33 -3.02 -16.31
CA CYS A 193 9.12 -4.39 -15.80
C CYS A 193 8.53 -5.33 -16.86
N PRO A 194 9.27 -6.34 -17.34
CA PRO A 194 8.69 -7.49 -18.05
C PRO A 194 8.24 -8.61 -17.08
N LYS A 195 7.22 -9.35 -17.50
CA LYS A 195 6.72 -10.59 -16.88
C LYS A 195 7.50 -11.80 -17.44
N TYR A 196 7.80 -12.80 -16.61
CA TYR A 196 8.60 -13.98 -17.00
C TYR A 196 7.78 -15.26 -17.22
N LEU A 197 8.30 -16.13 -18.10
CA LEU A 197 7.77 -17.45 -18.51
C LEU A 197 8.05 -18.56 -17.48
N THR A 198 7.22 -19.61 -17.50
CA THR A 198 7.01 -20.59 -16.43
C THR A 198 8.02 -21.76 -16.40
N GLU A 199 8.74 -22.03 -17.50
CA GLU A 199 9.65 -23.19 -17.62
C GLU A 199 11.04 -22.96 -16.97
N ALA A 200 11.53 -21.73 -16.97
CA ALA A 200 12.83 -21.37 -16.37
C ALA A 200 12.89 -21.57 -14.83
N ARG A 201 11.74 -21.71 -14.17
CA ARG A 201 11.65 -21.91 -12.71
C ARG A 201 12.10 -23.30 -12.25
N ALA A 202 12.10 -24.29 -13.13
CA ALA A 202 12.55 -25.65 -12.80
C ALA A 202 14.08 -25.75 -12.67
N LEU A 203 14.82 -24.98 -13.49
CA LEU A 203 16.30 -24.95 -13.49
C LEU A 203 16.86 -24.00 -12.41
N LEU A 204 16.16 -22.90 -12.13
CA LEU A 204 16.57 -21.89 -11.15
C LEU A 204 15.93 -22.15 -9.77
N THR A 205 16.30 -23.25 -9.11
CA THR A 205 15.79 -23.57 -7.77
C THR A 205 16.32 -22.60 -6.71
N ASN A 206 15.61 -22.47 -5.58
CA ASN A 206 16.04 -21.64 -4.46
C ASN A 206 17.45 -21.98 -3.94
N ASN A 207 17.88 -23.24 -4.07
CA ASN A 207 19.22 -23.66 -3.68
C ASN A 207 20.28 -23.14 -4.65
N LYS A 208 20.05 -23.26 -5.96
CA LYS A 208 20.96 -22.73 -6.99
C LYS A 208 21.07 -21.20 -6.95
N ILE A 209 19.99 -20.50 -6.61
CA ILE A 209 20.02 -19.04 -6.38
C ILE A 209 20.91 -18.70 -5.18
N LYS A 210 20.81 -19.46 -4.07
CA LYS A 210 21.67 -19.27 -2.90
C LYS A 210 23.14 -19.58 -3.21
N GLU A 211 23.42 -20.59 -4.02
CA GLU A 211 24.78 -20.90 -4.46
C GLU A 211 25.39 -19.77 -5.30
N LEU A 212 24.63 -19.22 -6.27
CA LEU A 212 25.03 -18.03 -7.04
C LEU A 212 25.33 -16.84 -6.13
N GLN A 213 24.46 -16.57 -5.16
CA GLN A 213 24.65 -15.49 -4.20
C GLN A 213 25.90 -15.71 -3.34
N ASN A 214 26.05 -16.88 -2.74
CA ASN A 214 27.18 -17.22 -1.88
C ASN A 214 28.51 -17.14 -2.64
N CYS A 215 28.55 -17.60 -3.89
CA CYS A 215 29.73 -17.49 -4.75
C CYS A 215 30.10 -16.02 -5.00
N CYS A 216 29.14 -15.19 -5.44
CA CYS A 216 29.38 -13.76 -5.68
C CYS A 216 29.79 -13.03 -4.39
N THR A 217 29.15 -13.32 -3.26
CA THR A 217 29.48 -12.71 -1.96
C THR A 217 30.86 -13.11 -1.47
N LYS A 218 31.27 -14.37 -1.67
CA LYS A 218 32.65 -14.82 -1.37
C LYS A 218 33.64 -14.02 -2.21
N ILE A 219 33.44 -13.95 -3.52
CA ILE A 219 34.30 -13.19 -4.45
C ILE A 219 34.42 -11.71 -4.05
N ILE A 220 33.29 -11.05 -3.69
CA ILE A 220 33.29 -9.64 -3.29
C ILE A 220 34.01 -9.42 -1.95
N ASN A 221 33.82 -10.33 -0.98
CA ASN A 221 34.41 -10.18 0.35
C ASN A 221 35.92 -10.45 0.36
N THR A 222 36.41 -11.35 -0.48
CA THR A 222 37.85 -11.65 -0.61
C THR A 222 38.58 -10.62 -1.48
N ALA A 223 37.91 -10.07 -2.50
CA ALA A 223 38.44 -9.04 -3.38
C ALA A 223 38.45 -7.64 -2.74
N ALA A 224 38.13 -7.51 -1.44
CA ALA A 224 37.88 -6.26 -0.73
C ALA A 224 39.06 -5.25 -0.69
N TYR A 225 40.18 -5.55 -1.35
CA TYR A 225 41.35 -4.67 -1.51
C TYR A 225 42.11 -4.92 -2.84
N SER A 226 41.47 -5.57 -3.83
CA SER A 226 42.11 -6.00 -5.09
C SER A 226 41.69 -5.15 -6.30
N ASP A 227 42.42 -5.26 -7.41
CA ASP A 227 42.14 -4.60 -8.69
C ASP A 227 40.70 -4.84 -9.21
N VAL A 228 40.07 -3.77 -9.68
CA VAL A 228 38.68 -3.73 -10.19
C VAL A 228 38.48 -4.73 -11.32
N GLU A 229 39.47 -4.90 -12.19
CA GLU A 229 39.37 -5.79 -13.34
C GLU A 229 39.40 -7.27 -12.94
N ASN A 230 40.13 -7.61 -11.87
CA ASN A 230 40.15 -8.97 -11.33
C ASN A 230 38.79 -9.33 -10.70
N LEU A 231 38.18 -8.40 -9.96
CA LEU A 231 36.83 -8.60 -9.42
C LEU A 231 35.80 -8.83 -10.55
N LYS A 232 35.84 -8.02 -11.61
CA LYS A 232 34.93 -8.15 -12.76
C LYS A 232 35.09 -9.51 -13.45
N SER A 233 36.32 -9.93 -13.71
CA SER A 233 36.64 -11.21 -14.36
C SER A 233 36.17 -12.41 -13.52
N ASN A 234 36.39 -12.38 -12.20
CA ASN A 234 35.94 -13.45 -11.31
C ASN A 234 34.41 -13.50 -11.18
N LEU A 235 33.75 -12.34 -11.15
CA LEU A 235 32.29 -12.28 -11.17
C LEU A 235 31.73 -12.87 -12.47
N GLN A 236 32.31 -12.57 -13.64
CA GLN A 236 31.88 -13.15 -14.92
C GLN A 236 31.90 -14.68 -14.93
N LYS A 237 32.94 -15.27 -14.32
CA LYS A 237 33.12 -16.73 -14.24
C LYS A 237 32.24 -17.42 -13.19
N SER A 238 31.53 -16.66 -12.35
CA SER A 238 30.71 -17.20 -11.26
C SER A 238 29.51 -18.02 -11.75
N ILE A 239 28.95 -17.71 -12.92
CA ILE A 239 27.82 -18.45 -13.50
C ILE A 239 28.29 -19.84 -13.95
N ASP A 240 29.44 -19.89 -14.64
CA ASP A 240 30.06 -21.15 -15.07
C ASP A 240 30.35 -22.06 -13.87
N HIS A 241 30.88 -21.47 -12.79
CA HIS A 241 31.16 -22.18 -11.54
C HIS A 241 29.90 -22.85 -10.93
N VAL A 242 28.78 -22.14 -10.80
CA VAL A 242 27.59 -22.69 -10.09
C VAL A 242 26.81 -23.72 -10.89
N PHE A 243 26.93 -23.69 -12.22
CA PHE A 243 26.31 -24.65 -13.13
C PHE A 243 27.29 -25.73 -13.60
N GLY A 244 28.40 -25.95 -12.89
CA GLY A 244 29.25 -27.14 -13.00
C GLY A 244 30.35 -27.07 -14.07
N ASN A 245 30.62 -25.89 -14.63
CA ASN A 245 31.74 -25.68 -15.56
C ASN A 245 32.92 -25.00 -14.85
N HIS A 246 33.90 -25.82 -14.45
CA HIS A 246 35.04 -25.37 -13.64
C HIS A 246 36.32 -25.04 -14.45
N ALA A 247 36.27 -25.07 -15.79
CA ALA A 247 37.45 -24.97 -16.65
C ALA A 247 38.30 -23.69 -16.47
N MET A 248 37.71 -22.62 -15.91
CA MET A 248 38.37 -21.31 -15.71
C MET A 248 38.25 -20.79 -14.27
N CYS A 249 37.87 -21.66 -13.33
CA CYS A 249 37.73 -21.28 -11.91
C CYS A 249 39.10 -21.04 -11.26
N SER A 250 39.19 -20.02 -10.42
CA SER A 250 40.35 -19.81 -9.55
C SER A 250 40.24 -20.71 -8.31
N ASP A 251 41.37 -21.33 -7.92
CA ASP A 251 41.49 -22.23 -6.76
C ASP A 251 41.06 -21.57 -5.43
N GLN A 252 41.05 -20.24 -5.37
CA GLN A 252 40.61 -19.49 -4.19
C GLN A 252 39.10 -19.62 -3.91
N TYR A 253 38.29 -20.01 -4.90
CA TYR A 253 36.82 -19.96 -4.83
C TYR A 253 36.13 -21.29 -5.13
N CYS A 254 36.88 -22.27 -5.63
CA CYS A 254 36.34 -23.54 -6.11
C CYS A 254 36.84 -24.69 -5.23
N THR A 255 35.91 -25.41 -4.60
CA THR A 255 36.19 -26.56 -3.74
C THR A 255 35.92 -27.91 -4.43
N GLU A 256 35.32 -27.89 -5.62
CA GLU A 256 34.82 -29.09 -6.31
C GLU A 256 35.50 -29.22 -7.69
N GLN A 257 35.98 -30.43 -8.00
CA GLN A 257 36.73 -30.75 -9.23
C GLN A 257 35.90 -31.54 -10.26
N GLN A 258 34.66 -31.92 -9.93
CA GLN A 258 33.80 -32.69 -10.83
C GLN A 258 32.97 -31.74 -11.70
N SER A 259 33.06 -31.89 -13.03
CA SER A 259 32.36 -31.04 -13.99
C SER A 259 31.07 -31.68 -14.49
N ASP A 260 29.94 -30.98 -14.30
CA ASP A 260 28.62 -31.38 -14.82
C ASP A 260 28.26 -30.53 -16.04
N ALA A 261 28.95 -30.76 -17.16
CA ALA A 261 28.80 -29.97 -18.39
C ALA A 261 27.36 -29.98 -18.96
N HIS A 262 26.55 -30.99 -18.64
CA HIS A 262 25.17 -31.15 -19.14
C HIS A 262 24.21 -30.07 -18.61
N LEU A 263 24.41 -29.59 -17.38
CA LEU A 263 23.56 -28.55 -16.77
C LEU A 263 23.77 -27.19 -17.45
N MET A 264 25.02 -26.84 -17.75
CA MET A 264 25.36 -25.59 -18.43
C MET A 264 24.75 -25.51 -19.83
N THR A 265 24.83 -26.60 -20.59
CA THR A 265 24.22 -26.70 -21.94
C THR A 265 22.71 -26.55 -21.88
N SER A 266 22.05 -27.13 -20.86
CA SER A 266 20.61 -26.99 -20.64
C SER A 266 20.19 -25.55 -20.29
N VAL A 267 21.00 -24.82 -19.52
CA VAL A 267 20.75 -23.43 -19.14
C VAL A 267 20.97 -22.47 -20.31
N LYS A 268 21.92 -22.77 -21.20
CA LYS A 268 22.14 -22.01 -22.45
C LYS A 268 20.98 -22.20 -23.44
N ASN A 269 20.48 -23.43 -23.58
CA ASN A 269 19.38 -23.76 -24.51
C ASN A 269 18.02 -23.15 -24.11
N THR A 270 17.81 -22.84 -22.83
CA THR A 270 16.55 -22.24 -22.33
C THR A 270 16.54 -20.71 -22.37
N GLY A 271 17.63 -20.07 -22.81
CA GLY A 271 17.78 -18.61 -22.81
C GLY A 271 17.95 -17.99 -21.40
N LEU A 272 17.84 -18.79 -20.34
CA LEU A 272 18.01 -18.37 -18.95
C LEU A 272 19.42 -17.85 -18.68
N TYR A 273 20.44 -18.42 -19.33
CA TYR A 273 21.81 -17.95 -19.26
C TYR A 273 21.92 -16.45 -19.57
N PHE A 274 21.24 -15.95 -20.60
CA PHE A 274 21.29 -14.54 -20.98
C PHE A 274 20.64 -13.63 -19.94
N HIS A 275 19.59 -14.09 -19.26
CA HIS A 275 18.95 -13.33 -18.18
C HIS A 275 19.81 -13.28 -16.91
N ILE A 276 20.44 -14.39 -16.53
CA ILE A 276 21.36 -14.44 -15.39
C ILE A 276 22.59 -13.60 -15.70
N ASN A 277 23.21 -13.79 -16.87
CA ASN A 277 24.36 -13.00 -17.31
C ASN A 277 24.00 -11.52 -17.42
N GLY A 278 22.85 -11.15 -18.00
CA GLY A 278 22.40 -9.76 -18.05
C GLY A 278 22.19 -9.13 -16.66
N SER A 279 21.75 -9.92 -15.67
CA SER A 279 21.65 -9.47 -14.27
C SER A 279 23.02 -9.32 -13.62
N LEU A 280 23.94 -10.24 -13.90
CA LEU A 280 25.31 -10.22 -13.41
C LEU A 280 26.13 -9.08 -14.04
N GLN A 281 25.97 -8.79 -15.33
CA GLN A 281 26.64 -7.67 -16.01
C GLN A 281 26.29 -6.32 -15.37
N ARG A 282 25.06 -6.16 -14.85
CA ARG A 282 24.65 -4.98 -14.08
C ARG A 282 25.35 -4.86 -12.72
N LEU A 283 25.81 -5.99 -12.17
CA LEU A 283 26.61 -6.04 -10.95
C LEU A 283 28.08 -5.76 -11.27
N ILE A 284 28.62 -6.41 -12.31
CA ILE A 284 29.99 -6.23 -12.82
C ILE A 284 30.26 -4.78 -13.23
N SER A 285 29.30 -4.12 -13.89
CA SER A 285 29.44 -2.70 -14.27
C SER A 285 29.61 -1.77 -13.06
N LYS A 286 29.19 -2.22 -11.88
CA LYS A 286 29.35 -1.53 -10.60
C LYS A 286 30.53 -2.05 -9.77
N GLY A 287 31.44 -2.83 -10.37
CA GLY A 287 32.60 -3.42 -9.70
C GLY A 287 33.43 -2.42 -8.90
N HIS A 288 33.60 -1.20 -9.43
CA HIS A 288 34.26 -0.09 -8.72
C HIS A 288 33.59 0.23 -7.37
N ARG A 289 32.26 0.26 -7.31
CA ARG A 289 31.48 0.54 -6.08
C ARG A 289 31.44 -0.63 -5.10
N LEU A 290 31.53 -1.85 -5.63
CA LEU A 290 31.49 -3.08 -4.84
C LEU A 290 32.76 -3.28 -4.03
N ILE A 291 33.91 -2.86 -4.57
CA ILE A 291 35.21 -2.89 -3.87
C ILE A 291 35.18 -1.96 -2.65
N ASP A 292 34.66 -0.75 -2.83
CA ASP A 292 34.55 0.24 -1.76
C ASP A 292 33.38 -0.02 -0.80
N LYS A 293 32.65 -1.13 -0.99
CA LYS A 293 31.45 -1.53 -0.22
C LYS A 293 30.40 -0.41 -0.16
N GLU A 294 30.23 0.35 -1.23
CA GLU A 294 29.16 1.35 -1.32
C GLU A 294 27.80 0.65 -1.25
N THR A 295 27.05 0.90 -0.17
CA THR A 295 25.86 0.11 0.16
C THR A 295 24.61 0.57 -0.60
N ASN A 296 23.69 -0.39 -0.78
CA ASN A 296 22.34 -0.26 -1.32
C ASN A 296 21.39 0.66 -0.52
N ASN A 297 21.90 1.56 0.33
CA ASN A 297 21.14 2.39 1.27
C ASN A 297 19.93 3.07 0.62
N ARG A 298 20.06 3.47 -0.65
CA ARG A 298 18.97 4.05 -1.44
C ARG A 298 17.84 3.04 -1.68
N ALA A 299 18.17 1.80 -2.05
CA ALA A 299 17.21 0.73 -2.23
C ALA A 299 16.57 0.31 -0.89
N GLU A 300 17.35 0.22 0.19
CA GLU A 300 16.80 -0.11 1.53
C GLU A 300 15.88 0.98 2.07
N MET A 301 16.26 2.24 1.88
CA MET A 301 15.45 3.38 2.28
C MET A 301 14.17 3.49 1.42
N TYR A 302 14.26 3.26 0.11
CA TYR A 302 13.08 3.14 -0.75
C TYR A 302 12.16 2.00 -0.32
N MET A 303 12.71 0.80 -0.10
CA MET A 303 11.95 -0.37 0.33
C MET A 303 11.30 -0.16 1.70
N SER A 304 11.96 0.53 2.63
CA SER A 304 11.38 0.93 3.91
C SER A 304 10.17 1.85 3.73
N ILE A 305 10.23 2.80 2.79
CA ILE A 305 9.11 3.67 2.45
C ILE A 305 7.98 2.87 1.79
N LEU A 306 8.30 2.00 0.84
CA LEU A 306 7.34 1.13 0.16
C LEU A 306 6.62 0.21 1.13
N CYS A 307 7.32 -0.37 2.09
CA CYS A 307 6.73 -1.18 3.15
C CYS A 307 5.72 -0.38 3.99
N LYS A 308 5.96 0.91 4.24
CA LYS A 308 4.98 1.78 4.93
C LYS A 308 3.72 1.99 4.11
N PHE A 309 3.85 2.28 2.81
CA PHE A 309 2.68 2.45 1.92
C PHE A 309 1.96 1.13 1.61
N ASN A 310 2.64 0.01 1.72
CA ASN A 310 2.03 -1.32 1.69
C ASN A 310 1.53 -1.77 3.08
N ALA A 311 1.70 -0.92 4.10
CA ALA A 311 1.39 -1.18 5.51
C ALA A 311 1.95 -2.52 6.04
N GLY A 312 3.04 -3.02 5.45
CA GLY A 312 3.61 -4.34 5.75
C GLY A 312 2.65 -5.51 5.55
N LYS A 313 1.52 -5.31 4.86
CA LYS A 313 0.44 -6.30 4.80
C LYS A 313 0.79 -7.41 3.81
N ARG A 314 0.52 -8.66 4.20
CA ARG A 314 0.44 -9.82 3.29
C ARG A 314 -0.87 -9.81 2.48
N LEU A 315 -1.30 -8.63 2.03
CA LEU A 315 -2.47 -8.49 1.16
C LEU A 315 -2.04 -8.63 -0.28
N ASN A 316 -2.85 -9.33 -1.08
CA ASN A 316 -2.62 -9.37 -2.51
C ASN A 316 -2.99 -8.02 -3.15
N LEU A 317 -1.99 -7.17 -3.33
CA LEU A 317 -2.12 -5.84 -3.95
C LEU A 317 -1.77 -5.86 -5.46
N SER A 318 -1.58 -7.04 -6.06
CA SER A 318 -1.23 -7.16 -7.48
C SER A 318 -2.41 -6.84 -8.41
N GLY A 319 -3.64 -6.84 -7.89
CA GLY A 319 -4.84 -6.48 -8.64
C GLY A 319 -4.90 -5.00 -9.00
N ARG A 320 -5.33 -4.71 -10.25
CA ARG A 320 -5.64 -3.36 -10.78
C ARG A 320 -4.59 -2.29 -10.44
N GLY A 321 -3.31 -2.62 -10.58
CA GLY A 321 -2.22 -1.64 -10.43
C GLY A 321 -2.01 -1.06 -9.03
N SER A 322 -2.70 -1.53 -7.98
CA SER A 322 -2.61 -0.96 -6.63
C SER A 322 -1.18 -0.95 -6.09
N PHE A 323 -0.47 -2.08 -6.21
CA PHE A 323 0.94 -2.16 -5.82
C PHE A 323 1.82 -1.21 -6.64
N ARG A 324 1.55 -1.06 -7.94
CA ARG A 324 2.31 -0.15 -8.82
C ARG A 324 2.12 1.30 -8.38
N CYS A 325 0.90 1.70 -8.08
CA CYS A 325 0.60 3.05 -7.58
C CYS A 325 1.32 3.34 -6.25
N ARG A 326 1.35 2.38 -5.32
CA ARG A 326 2.09 2.53 -4.05
C ARG A 326 3.59 2.60 -4.27
N SER A 327 4.12 1.83 -5.21
CA SER A 327 5.53 1.87 -5.60
C SER A 327 5.91 3.23 -6.19
N ALA A 328 5.03 3.82 -7.01
CA ALA A 328 5.20 5.16 -7.56
C ALA A 328 5.19 6.24 -6.47
N ILE A 329 4.16 6.23 -5.61
CA ILE A 329 4.04 7.13 -4.45
C ILE A 329 5.26 7.03 -3.52
N SER A 330 5.80 5.81 -3.36
CA SER A 330 7.02 5.58 -2.57
C SER A 330 8.24 6.27 -3.18
N GLY A 331 8.36 6.24 -4.51
CA GLY A 331 9.43 6.91 -5.24
C GLY A 331 9.34 8.43 -5.11
N LEU A 332 8.14 8.99 -5.23
CA LEU A 332 7.90 10.43 -5.06
C LEU A 332 8.25 10.89 -3.65
N ARG A 333 7.79 10.18 -2.62
CA ARG A 333 8.16 10.48 -1.23
C ARG A 333 9.67 10.35 -0.99
N TYR A 334 10.31 9.37 -1.61
CA TYR A 334 11.75 9.17 -1.48
C TYR A 334 12.53 10.35 -2.07
N ASN A 335 12.13 10.84 -3.25
CA ASN A 335 12.80 11.92 -3.95
C ASN A 335 12.50 13.31 -3.37
N GLU A 336 11.24 13.59 -3.05
CA GLU A 336 10.76 14.94 -2.68
C GLU A 336 10.55 15.11 -1.16
N GLY A 337 10.83 14.09 -0.36
CA GLY A 337 10.76 14.17 1.10
C GLY A 337 9.33 14.21 1.64
N VAL A 338 9.05 15.08 2.60
CA VAL A 338 7.71 15.17 3.26
C VAL A 338 6.73 16.03 2.45
N GLU A 339 7.24 16.93 1.61
CA GLU A 339 6.45 17.90 0.83
C GLU A 339 5.85 17.32 -0.45
N TRP A 340 6.25 16.10 -0.84
CA TRP A 340 5.82 15.42 -2.07
C TRP A 340 4.30 15.45 -2.32
N GLN A 341 3.50 15.42 -1.25
CA GLN A 341 2.03 15.41 -1.35
C GLN A 341 1.45 16.72 -1.88
N GLU A 342 2.06 17.86 -1.57
CA GLU A 342 1.52 19.17 -1.96
C GLU A 342 1.70 19.43 -3.45
N LYS A 343 2.87 19.08 -3.99
CA LYS A 343 3.19 19.25 -5.41
C LYS A 343 2.28 18.38 -6.29
N GLU A 344 2.15 17.10 -5.95
CA GLU A 344 1.29 16.17 -6.71
C GLU A 344 -0.19 16.53 -6.58
N TRP A 345 -0.65 16.98 -5.41
CA TRP A 345 -2.02 17.46 -5.24
C TRP A 345 -2.36 18.62 -6.19
N ARG A 346 -1.44 19.59 -6.32
CA ARG A 346 -1.59 20.70 -7.27
C ARG A 346 -1.57 20.23 -8.71
N SER A 347 -0.78 19.21 -9.03
CA SER A 347 -0.74 18.63 -10.37
C SER A 347 -2.06 17.97 -10.74
N ILE A 348 -2.65 17.19 -9.83
CA ILE A 348 -3.90 16.45 -10.04
C ILE A 348 -5.10 17.38 -10.08
N LEU A 349 -5.30 18.18 -9.03
CA LEU A 349 -6.52 18.98 -8.85
C LEU A 349 -6.40 20.42 -9.36
N LYS A 350 -5.25 20.80 -9.94
CA LYS A 350 -4.93 22.17 -10.43
C LYS A 350 -5.17 23.28 -9.40
N ARG A 351 -5.22 22.92 -8.11
CA ARG A 351 -5.48 23.84 -6.99
C ARG A 351 -4.62 23.50 -5.80
N SER A 352 -4.42 24.47 -4.92
CA SER A 352 -3.63 24.28 -3.71
C SER A 352 -4.37 23.40 -2.70
N PRO A 353 -3.66 22.53 -1.96
CA PRO A 353 -4.28 21.77 -0.87
C PRO A 353 -4.81 22.68 0.25
N GLY A 354 -5.88 22.23 0.91
CA GLY A 354 -6.52 22.98 2.00
C GLY A 354 -5.62 23.20 3.21
N LYS A 355 -6.00 24.16 4.07
CA LYS A 355 -5.23 24.57 5.27
C LYS A 355 -4.88 23.40 6.18
N TYR A 356 -5.82 22.50 6.45
CA TYR A 356 -5.59 21.32 7.31
C TYR A 356 -4.58 20.35 6.72
N PHE A 357 -4.62 20.16 5.40
CA PHE A 357 -3.69 19.26 4.73
C PHE A 357 -2.26 19.81 4.81
N LYS A 358 -2.07 21.10 4.50
CA LYS A 358 -0.79 21.79 4.70
C LYS A 358 -0.31 21.77 6.15
N ARG A 359 -1.22 21.92 7.11
CA ARG A 359 -0.90 21.83 8.55
C ARG A 359 -0.40 20.43 8.92
N ASN A 360 -0.97 19.37 8.34
CA ASN A 360 -0.49 18.00 8.57
C ASN A 360 0.92 17.79 8.00
N ILE A 361 1.18 18.25 6.77
CA ILE A 361 2.51 18.19 6.15
C ILE A 361 3.55 18.91 7.02
N LYS A 362 3.25 20.15 7.47
CA LYS A 362 4.13 20.91 8.38
C LYS A 362 4.37 20.20 9.72
N GLN A 363 3.37 19.52 10.28
CA GLN A 363 3.56 18.72 11.49
C GLN A 363 4.49 17.53 11.24
N ASN A 364 4.35 16.84 10.12
CA ASN A 364 5.22 15.74 9.74
C ASN A 364 6.67 16.21 9.53
N GLN A 365 6.87 17.38 8.91
CA GLN A 365 8.18 18.01 8.77
C GLN A 365 8.83 18.29 10.13
N ARG A 366 8.11 18.98 11.03
CA ARG A 366 8.57 19.26 12.39
C ARG A 366 8.92 17.98 13.15
N ALA A 367 8.11 16.92 13.00
CA ALA A 367 8.40 15.64 13.64
C ALA A 367 9.69 14.99 13.11
N VAL A 368 9.98 15.12 11.81
CA VAL A 368 11.24 14.66 11.21
C VAL A 368 12.42 15.49 11.69
N GLU A 369 12.30 16.82 11.70
CA GLU A 369 13.33 17.74 12.22
C GLU A 369 13.64 17.48 13.69
N LEU A 370 12.61 17.32 14.54
CA LEU A 370 12.78 17.00 15.96
C LEU A 370 13.47 15.65 16.16
N LYS A 371 13.14 14.63 15.34
CA LYS A 371 13.85 13.34 15.38
C LYS A 371 15.31 13.49 14.97
N SER A 372 15.61 14.34 14.00
CA SER A 372 16.98 14.64 13.59
C SER A 372 17.75 15.35 14.71
N LYS A 373 17.16 16.38 15.33
CA LYS A 373 17.75 17.11 16.47
C LYS A 373 18.00 16.19 17.66
N ARG A 374 17.02 15.36 18.05
CA ARG A 374 17.18 14.38 19.14
C ARG A 374 18.30 13.37 18.88
N LYS A 375 18.55 12.97 17.62
CA LYS A 375 19.68 12.10 17.29
C LYS A 375 21.02 12.79 17.50
N LEU A 376 21.11 14.10 17.22
CA LEU A 376 22.31 14.90 17.50
C LEU A 376 22.52 15.08 19.01
N ASP A 377 21.44 15.34 19.75
CA ASP A 377 21.50 15.53 21.21
C ASP A 377 21.87 14.23 21.95
N PHE A 378 21.42 13.06 21.47
CA PHE A 378 21.72 11.74 22.06
C PHE A 378 23.20 11.34 21.92
N VAL A 379 23.92 11.90 20.95
CA VAL A 379 25.38 11.71 20.82
C VAL A 379 26.14 12.48 21.92
N SER A 380 25.57 13.55 22.46
CA SER A 380 26.26 14.40 23.45
C SER A 380 26.32 13.80 24.88
N HIS A 381 25.37 12.92 25.24
CA HIS A 381 25.27 12.35 26.59
C HIS A 381 25.85 10.94 26.76
N TYR A 382 26.42 10.33 25.71
CA TYR A 382 27.15 9.09 25.87
C TYR A 382 28.53 9.39 26.47
N ARG A 383 28.75 8.97 27.73
CA ARG A 383 30.07 8.98 28.41
C ARG A 383 31.16 8.64 27.40
N LYS A 384 32.18 9.51 27.30
CA LYS A 384 33.42 9.32 26.52
C LYS A 384 33.98 7.91 26.70
N LYS A 385 33.55 6.94 25.89
CA LYS A 385 34.36 5.77 25.60
C LYS A 385 35.53 6.28 24.76
N ARG A 386 36.75 5.92 25.16
CA ARG A 386 38.01 6.31 24.52
C ARG A 386 37.84 6.31 22.98
N SER A 387 38.17 7.45 22.40
CA SER A 387 38.13 7.76 20.97
C SER A 387 38.59 6.57 20.12
N ARG A 388 37.66 5.94 19.39
CA ARG A 388 37.95 5.46 18.04
C ARG A 388 37.51 6.60 17.13
N SER A 389 38.41 7.07 16.26
CA SER A 389 38.26 8.29 15.46
C SER A 389 36.82 8.46 14.97
N ILE A 390 36.14 9.49 15.47
CA ILE A 390 34.86 9.94 14.92
C ILE A 390 35.19 10.55 13.56
N LYS A 391 35.06 9.77 12.49
CA LYS A 391 34.80 10.36 11.18
C LYS A 391 33.36 10.86 11.22
N ASN A 392 33.17 12.16 11.11
CA ASN A 392 31.85 12.73 10.87
C ASN A 392 31.31 12.10 9.59
N ASN A 393 30.19 11.37 9.67
CA ASN A 393 29.62 10.70 8.51
C ASN A 393 28.86 11.73 7.66
N THR A 394 29.60 12.46 6.82
CA THR A 394 29.08 13.43 5.85
C THR A 394 28.36 12.76 4.66
N ASP A 395 28.43 11.44 4.58
CA ASP A 395 27.96 10.65 3.43
C ASP A 395 26.48 10.25 3.55
N TYR A 396 25.80 10.63 4.65
CA TYR A 396 24.43 10.19 4.93
C TYR A 396 23.48 11.32 5.35
N GLY A 397 22.28 11.33 4.77
CA GLY A 397 21.19 12.27 5.09
C GLY A 397 20.76 13.15 3.90
N PRO A 398 19.67 13.91 4.02
CA PRO A 398 19.14 14.78 2.96
C PRO A 398 20.05 15.98 2.61
N HIS A 399 21.18 16.15 3.31
CA HIS A 399 22.16 17.21 3.09
C HIS A 399 23.58 16.66 2.84
N ALA A 400 23.72 15.41 2.38
CA ALA A 400 25.02 14.83 2.08
C ALA A 400 25.73 15.64 0.98
N LEU A 401 26.95 16.11 1.26
CA LEU A 401 27.78 16.83 0.31
C LEU A 401 28.61 15.82 -0.49
N GLN A 402 28.54 15.90 -1.81
CA GLN A 402 29.43 15.12 -2.66
C GLN A 402 30.82 15.75 -2.58
N PRO A 403 31.88 15.03 -2.19
CA PRO A 403 33.22 15.58 -2.17
C PRO A 403 33.61 16.03 -3.59
N ALA A 404 34.27 17.18 -3.70
CA ALA A 404 34.87 17.60 -4.96
C ALA A 404 35.88 16.53 -5.39
N LEU A 405 35.84 16.15 -6.67
CA LEU A 405 36.83 15.22 -7.22
C LEU A 405 38.21 15.83 -6.99
N THR A 406 39.16 15.02 -6.52
CA THR A 406 40.56 15.43 -6.51
C THR A 406 40.99 15.73 -7.95
N GLU A 407 41.99 16.61 -8.14
CA GLU A 407 42.46 16.98 -9.48
C GLU A 407 42.77 15.74 -10.33
N ASN A 408 43.36 14.70 -9.73
CA ASN A 408 43.65 13.44 -10.41
C ASN A 408 42.39 12.67 -10.84
N GLU A 409 41.34 12.66 -10.01
CA GLU A 409 40.05 12.03 -10.34
C GLU A 409 39.28 12.84 -11.38
N TYR A 410 39.34 14.17 -11.29
CA TYR A 410 38.77 15.07 -12.29
C TYR A 410 39.41 14.85 -13.65
N GLN A 411 40.74 14.79 -13.72
CA GLN A 411 41.47 14.50 -14.96
C GLN A 411 41.13 13.12 -15.52
N SER A 412 40.94 12.11 -14.67
CA SER A 412 40.54 10.76 -15.08
C SER A 412 39.12 10.71 -15.68
N GLU A 413 38.14 11.34 -15.01
CA GLU A 413 36.76 11.44 -15.52
C GLU A 413 36.67 12.34 -16.77
N HIS A 414 37.41 13.44 -16.82
CA HIS A 414 37.52 14.31 -18.00
C HIS A 414 38.07 13.53 -19.21
N SER A 415 39.11 12.72 -19.01
CA SER A 415 39.68 11.83 -20.04
C SER A 415 38.67 10.78 -20.51
N ARG A 416 37.88 10.22 -19.59
CA ARG A 416 36.84 9.22 -19.92
C ARG A 416 35.72 9.84 -20.74
N ILE A 417 35.29 11.05 -20.40
CA ILE A 417 34.22 11.77 -21.10
C ILE A 417 34.68 12.21 -22.49
N LEU A 418 35.90 12.74 -22.63
CA LEU A 418 36.46 13.10 -23.95
C LEU A 418 36.56 11.89 -24.89
N LYS A 419 36.98 10.73 -24.38
CA LYS A 419 36.99 9.48 -25.16
C LYS A 419 35.60 8.98 -25.56
N ALA A 420 34.57 9.31 -24.77
CA ALA A 420 33.19 8.95 -25.06
C ALA A 420 32.51 9.90 -26.06
N ILE A 421 33.00 11.14 -26.19
CA ILE A 421 32.48 12.16 -27.11
C ILE A 421 33.16 12.10 -28.48
N GLN A 422 34.38 11.57 -28.56
CA GLN A 422 35.05 11.31 -29.84
C GLN A 422 34.28 10.24 -30.63
N VAL A 423 33.49 10.70 -31.59
CA VAL A 423 32.91 9.85 -32.65
C VAL A 423 34.08 9.36 -33.50
N GLN A 424 34.15 8.05 -33.73
CA GLN A 424 35.17 7.49 -34.63
C GLN A 424 34.89 7.98 -36.05
N PRO A 425 35.91 8.35 -36.84
CA PRO A 425 35.74 8.86 -38.20
C PRO A 425 35.16 7.84 -39.20
N GLU A 426 34.80 6.63 -38.74
CA GLU A 426 34.12 5.61 -39.51
C GLU A 426 32.57 5.76 -39.51
N GLU A 427 32.03 6.74 -38.77
CA GLU A 427 30.58 7.07 -38.74
C GLU A 427 30.27 8.47 -39.31
N ILE A 428 30.92 8.86 -40.41
CA ILE A 428 30.47 9.93 -41.34
C ILE A 428 30.36 9.38 -42.75
#